data_AF-X1KZG3-F1
#
_entry.id   AF-X1KZG3-F1
#
_cell.length_a   1.000
_cell.length_b   1.000
_cell.length_c   1.000
_cell.angle_alpha   90.00
_cell.angle_beta   90.00
_cell.angle_gamma   90.00
#
_symmetry.space_group_name_H-M   'P 1'
#
loop_
_entity.id
_entity.type
_entity.pdbx_description
1 polymer ?
#
loop_
_entity_poly.entity_id
_entity_poly.type
_entity_poly.pdbx_seq_one_letter_code
_entity_poly.pdbx_strand_id
1 'polypeptide(L)' 'TTPDMQFTLERVNCLGCCALGPVIVVDRDYHGKITPAKVKEIIETCD' A
#
# COMPACT_ATOMS: atom_id res chain seq x y z
N THR A 1 1.16 12.02 6.13
CA THR A 1 1.71 11.24 7.25
C THR A 1 0.70 11.23 8.37
N THR A 2 0.54 10.11 9.06
CA THR A 2 -0.37 9.96 10.21
C THR A 2 0.15 10.71 11.44
N PRO A 3 -0.70 11.10 12.40
CA PRO A 3 -0.27 11.85 13.59
C PRO A 3 0.71 11.10 14.50
N ASP A 4 0.66 9.77 14.48
CA ASP A 4 1.58 8.86 15.19
C ASP A 4 2.92 8.65 14.44
N MET A 5 3.10 9.30 13.29
CA MET A 5 4.29 9.25 12.44
C MET A 5 4.64 7.86 11.90
N GLN A 6 3.72 6.89 11.98
CA GLN A 6 3.96 5.52 11.53
C GLN A 6 3.78 5.36 10.02
N PHE A 7 2.79 6.01 9.42
CA PHE A 7 2.45 5.82 8.00
C PHE A 7 2.49 7.13 7.21
N THR A 8 3.10 7.08 6.02
CA THR A 8 3.07 8.19 5.06
C THR A 8 2.44 7.73 3.75
N LEU A 9 1.33 8.36 3.36
CA LEU A 9 0.69 8.10 2.08
C LEU A 9 1.35 8.93 0.98
N GLU A 10 1.97 8.27 0.02
CA GLU A 10 2.54 8.89 -1.18
C GLU A 10 1.81 8.40 -2.44
N ARG A 11 1.67 9.30 -3.42
CA ARG A 11 1.07 8.98 -4.72
C ARG A 11 2.17 8.81 -5.76
N VAL A 12 2.16 7.67 -6.44
CA VAL A 12 3.09 7.37 -7.53
C VAL A 12 2.29 7.08 -8.81
N ASN A 13 2.84 7.46 -9.96
CA ASN A 13 2.14 7.27 -11.24
C ASN A 13 2.25 5.84 -11.76
N CYS A 14 3.46 5.29 -11.81
CA CYS A 14 3.72 3.96 -12.35
C CYS A 14 4.70 3.19 -11.47
N LEU A 15 4.34 1.94 -11.18
CA LEU A 15 5.16 0.97 -10.46
C LEU A 15 5.68 -0.16 -11.36
N GLY A 16 5.38 -0.11 -12.66
CA GLY A 16 5.78 -1.15 -13.62
C GLY A 16 5.01 -2.47 -13.51
N CYS A 17 4.05 -2.58 -12.59
CA CYS A 17 3.28 -3.80 -12.34
C CYS A 17 1.85 -3.74 -12.91
N CYS A 18 1.69 -3.32 -14.17
CA CYS A 18 0.37 -3.06 -14.79
C CYS A 18 -0.57 -4.28 -14.73
N ALA A 19 -0.03 -5.50 -14.82
CA ALA A 19 -0.80 -6.75 -14.74
C ALA A 19 -1.33 -7.07 -13.32
N LEU A 20 -0.79 -6.42 -12.29
CA LEU A 20 -1.15 -6.62 -10.88
C LEU A 20 -2.01 -5.47 -10.32
N GLY A 21 -2.40 -4.52 -11.16
CA GLY A 21 -3.24 -3.39 -10.76
C GLY A 21 -4.59 -3.87 -10.21
N PRO A 22 -5.14 -3.20 -9.18
CA PRO A 22 -4.57 -2.14 -8.34
C PRO A 22 -3.41 -2.64 -7.44
N VAL A 23 -2.34 -1.84 -7.31
CA VAL A 23 -1.12 -2.18 -6.57
C VAL A 23 -0.75 -1.09 -5.57
N ILE A 24 -0.28 -1.48 -4.38
CA ILE A 24 0.35 -0.60 -3.39
C ILE A 24 1.72 -1.16 -3.01
N VAL A 25 2.59 -0.31 -2.47
CA VAL A 25 3.88 -0.70 -1.91
C VAL A 25 3.92 -0.27 -0.45
N VAL A 26 4.20 -1.20 0.45
CA VAL A 26 4.35 -0.97 1.89
C VAL A 26 5.69 -1.56 2.30
N ASP A 27 6.57 -0.79 2.95
CA ASP A 27 7.91 -1.23 3.38
C ASP A 27 8.77 -1.91 2.30
N ARG A 28 8.53 -1.57 1.03
CA ARG A 28 9.15 -2.13 -0.20
C ARG A 28 8.55 -3.45 -0.70
N ASP A 29 7.52 -3.96 -0.05
CA ASP A 29 6.74 -5.10 -0.51
C ASP A 29 5.61 -4.67 -1.44
N TYR A 30 5.50 -5.37 -2.58
CA TYR A 30 4.49 -5.11 -3.58
C TYR A 30 3.23 -5.93 -3.30
N HIS A 31 2.11 -5.25 -3.08
CA HIS A 31 0.83 -5.91 -2.91
C HIS A 31 -0.09 -5.58 -4.09
N GLY A 32 -0.35 -6.59 -4.92
CA GLY A 32 -1.25 -6.49 -6.08
C GLY A 32 -2.68 -6.97 -5.78
N LYS A 33 -3.61 -6.71 -6.71
CA LYS A 33 -5.03 -7.07 -6.59
C LYS A 33 -5.66 -6.59 -5.27
N ILE A 34 -5.37 -5.33 -4.96
CA ILE A 34 -5.76 -4.69 -3.70
C ILE A 34 -7.20 -4.22 -3.74
N THR A 35 -7.87 -4.36 -2.60
CA THR A 35 -9.19 -3.81 -2.30
C THR A 35 -9.11 -2.97 -1.02
N PRO A 36 -10.04 -2.04 -0.76
CA PRO A 36 -10.03 -1.24 0.47
C PRO A 36 -10.01 -2.08 1.76
N ALA A 37 -10.67 -3.25 1.76
CA ALA A 37 -10.63 -4.19 2.87
C ALA A 37 -9.21 -4.74 3.12
N LYS A 38 -8.51 -5.18 2.06
CA LYS A 38 -7.13 -5.67 2.15
C LYS A 38 -6.15 -4.59 2.59
N VAL A 39 -6.37 -3.33 2.20
CA VAL A 39 -5.52 -2.22 2.67
C VAL A 39 -5.58 -2.12 4.20
N LYS A 40 -6.79 -2.25 4.77
CA LYS A 40 -6.97 -2.21 6.22
C LYS A 40 -6.23 -3.37 6.92
N GLU A 41 -6.36 -4.58 6.40
CA GLU A 41 -5.65 -5.77 6.91
C GLU A 41 -4.13 -5.60 6.86
N ILE A 42 -3.60 -5.02 5.76
CA ILE A 42 -2.16 -4.79 5.61
C ILE A 42 -1.65 -3.79 6.65
N ILE A 43 -2.37 -2.69 6.87
CA ILE A 43 -1.98 -1.67 7.86
C ILE A 43 -1.99 -2.26 9.28
N GLU A 44 -3.03 -3.03 9.64
CA GLU A 44 -3.13 -3.69 10.96
C GLU A 44 -2.02 -4.75 11.19
N THR A 45 -1.42 -5.29 10.12
CA THR A 45 -0.30 -6.25 10.21
C THR A 45 1.05 -5.55 10.43
N CYS A 46 1.12 -4.25 10.14
CA CYS A 46 2.33 -3.43 10.28
C CYS A 46 2.42 -2.69 11.63
N ASP A 47 1.37 -2.73 12.46
CA ASP A 47 1.35 -2.22 13.85
C ASP A 47 2.21 -3.07 14.83
#